data_AF-A0A3S0CR79-F1
#
_entry.id   AF-A0A3S0CR79-F1
#
_cell.length_a   1.000
_cell.length_b   1.000
_cell.length_c   1.000
_cell.angle_alpha   90.00
_cell.angle_beta   90.00
_cell.angle_gamma   90.00
#
_symmetry.space_group_name_H-M   'P 1'
#
loop_
_entity.id
_entity.type
_entity.pdbx_description
1 polymer ?
#
loop_
_entity_poly.entity_id
_entity_poly.type
_entity_poly.pdbx_seq_one_letter_code
_entity_poly.pdbx_strand_id
1 'polypeptide(L)'
;MYVNREKVIVSWSGGKDSALTLYKLLNNSKYQVVGLLSILFKHTDGKEYIGMHMIEKSIIAQQSEKIGIYLHTIYYTDSKSYHNKMRAFLEWCTSENILHIAFGDIHLQELRKKREQQLATVQYFPCGICNQRK
;
A
#
# COMPACT_ATOMS: atom_id res chain seq x y z
N MET A 1 27.61 3.78 12.41
CA MET A 1 27.32 3.64 10.96
C MET A 1 25.81 3.80 10.79
N TYR A 2 25.35 4.80 10.04
CA TYR A 2 23.92 4.96 9.75
C TYR A 2 23.50 3.84 8.80
N VAL A 3 22.69 2.90 9.27
CA VAL A 3 22.06 1.91 8.38
C VAL A 3 21.02 2.66 7.57
N ASN A 4 21.31 2.91 6.29
CA ASN A 4 20.35 3.53 5.39
C ASN A 4 19.20 2.54 5.16
N ARG A 5 18.04 2.83 5.73
CA ARG A 5 16.87 1.96 5.64
C ARG A 5 16.12 2.22 4.34
N GLU A 6 15.67 1.16 3.70
CA GLU A 6 14.83 1.24 2.51
C GLU A 6 13.44 1.77 2.88
N LYS A 7 13.07 2.95 2.36
CA LYS A 7 11.73 3.52 2.56
C LYS A 7 10.68 2.65 1.90
N VAL A 8 9.63 2.31 2.64
CA VAL A 8 8.53 1.46 2.18
C VAL A 8 7.17 2.03 2.55
N ILE A 9 6.23 1.93 1.62
CA ILE A 9 4.80 2.17 1.87
C ILE A 9 4.08 0.84 1.98
N VAL A 10 3.15 0.70 2.93
CA VAL A 10 2.37 -0.53 3.06
C VAL A 10 1.00 -0.33 2.42
N SER A 11 0.65 -1.19 1.47
CA SER A 11 -0.71 -1.29 0.97
C SER A 11 -1.63 -1.76 2.10
N TRP A 12 -2.54 -0.88 2.50
CA TRP A 12 -3.33 -1.01 3.71
C TRP A 12 -4.81 -1.21 3.37
N SER A 13 -5.35 -2.36 3.73
CA SER A 13 -6.79 -2.66 3.64
C SER A 13 -7.49 -2.60 4.99
N GLY A 14 -6.73 -2.43 6.08
CA GLY A 14 -7.20 -2.56 7.46
C GLY A 14 -7.42 -3.99 7.95
N GLY A 15 -7.11 -4.98 7.11
CA GLY A 15 -7.24 -6.40 7.45
C GLY A 15 -6.01 -7.00 8.11
N LYS A 16 -6.16 -8.24 8.59
CA LYS A 16 -5.10 -9.01 9.29
C LYS A 16 -3.80 -9.16 8.47
N ASP A 17 -3.91 -9.28 7.14
CA ASP A 17 -2.74 -9.59 6.31
C ASP A 17 -1.91 -8.32 6.05
N SER A 18 -2.55 -7.16 5.81
CA SER A 18 -1.84 -5.87 5.78
C SER A 18 -1.26 -5.52 7.14
N ALA A 19 -1.96 -5.83 8.24
CA ALA A 19 -1.45 -5.64 9.60
C ALA A 19 -0.22 -6.53 9.89
N LEU A 20 -0.23 -7.79 9.45
CA LEU A 20 0.91 -8.69 9.59
C LEU A 20 2.11 -8.22 8.76
N THR A 21 1.89 -7.75 7.52
CA THR A 21 2.95 -7.17 6.69
C THR A 21 3.55 -5.93 7.35
N LEU A 22 2.71 -5.02 7.87
CA LEU A 22 3.17 -3.85 8.61
C LEU A 22 4.01 -4.26 9.83
N TYR A 23 3.51 -5.19 10.65
CA TYR A 23 4.24 -5.70 11.82
C TYR A 23 5.60 -6.26 11.44
N LYS A 24 5.71 -7.07 10.38
CA LYS A 24 6.99 -7.63 9.92
C LYS A 24 7.96 -6.54 9.47
N LEU A 25 7.49 -5.49 8.81
CA LEU A 25 8.32 -4.38 8.34
C LEU A 25 8.80 -3.49 9.48
N LEU A 26 7.94 -3.20 10.46
CA LEU A 26 8.31 -2.42 11.64
C LEU A 26 9.40 -3.11 12.48
N ASN A 27 9.42 -4.45 12.49
CA ASN A 27 10.41 -5.26 13.19
C ASN A 27 11.65 -5.58 12.34
N ASN A 28 11.77 -5.06 11.12
CA ASN A 28 12.90 -5.33 10.24
C ASN A 28 13.78 -4.07 10.08
N SER A 29 15.02 -4.14 10.56
CA SER A 29 15.97 -3.02 10.52
C SER A 29 16.37 -2.56 9.11
N LYS A 30 16.09 -3.36 8.07
CA LYS A 30 16.32 -2.99 6.66
C LYS A 30 15.34 -1.92 6.18
N TYR A 31 14.13 -1.87 6.72
CA TYR A 31 13.04 -1.05 6.19
C TYR A 31 12.67 0.12 7.11
N GLN A 32 12.23 1.21 6.50
CA GLN A 32 11.58 2.33 7.17
C GLN A 32 10.18 2.47 6.59
N VAL A 33 9.16 2.15 7.38
CA VAL A 33 7.76 2.39 6.98
C VAL A 33 7.49 3.88 7.01
N VAL A 34 7.25 4.48 5.85
CA VAL A 34 7.04 5.93 5.70
C VAL A 34 5.58 6.31 5.42
N GLY A 35 4.72 5.32 5.17
CA GLY A 35 3.31 5.57 4.92
C GLY A 35 2.49 4.29 4.73
N LEU A 36 1.18 4.46 4.81
CA LEU A 36 0.17 3.49 4.41
C LEU A 36 -0.48 3.98 3.10
N LEU A 37 -0.94 3.06 2.25
CA LEU A 37 -1.68 3.38 1.03
C LEU A 37 -2.99 2.62 0.97
N SER A 38 -4.10 3.34 0.79
CA SER A 38 -5.42 2.76 0.57
C SER A 38 -6.05 3.28 -0.72
N ILE A 39 -6.67 2.37 -1.47
CA ILE A 39 -7.41 2.69 -2.69
C ILE A 39 -8.89 2.76 -2.33
N LEU A 40 -9.52 3.90 -2.64
CA LEU A 40 -10.89 4.23 -2.28
C LEU A 40 -11.76 4.40 -3.52
N PHE A 41 -13.04 4.02 -3.37
CA PHE A 41 -14.09 4.36 -4.33
C PHE A 41 -15.26 5.01 -3.60
N LYS A 42 -16.04 5.80 -4.33
CA LYS A 42 -17.26 6.43 -3.81
C LYS A 42 -18.44 5.50 -4.09
N HIS A 43 -19.18 5.14 -3.06
CA HIS A 43 -20.37 4.31 -3.17
C HIS A 43 -21.62 5.17 -3.44
N THR A 44 -22.73 4.52 -3.80
CA THR A 44 -23.99 5.19 -4.18
C THR A 44 -24.66 5.94 -3.02
N ASP A 45 -24.35 5.55 -1.78
CA ASP A 45 -24.78 6.25 -0.55
C ASP A 45 -23.99 7.54 -0.25
N GLY A 46 -23.03 7.90 -1.11
CA GLY A 46 -22.21 9.10 -0.98
C GLY A 46 -20.97 8.94 -0.08
N LYS A 47 -20.78 7.77 0.55
CA LYS A 47 -19.61 7.48 1.40
C LYS A 47 -18.43 6.90 0.60
N GLU A 48 -17.27 6.88 1.25
CA GLU A 48 -16.00 6.43 0.67
C GLU A 48 -15.57 5.12 1.32
N TYR A 49 -15.23 4.14 0.48
CA TYR A 49 -14.94 2.77 0.91
C TYR A 49 -13.64 2.24 0.32
N ILE A 50 -12.98 1.36 1.07
CA ILE A 50 -11.80 0.62 0.63
C ILE A 50 -12.24 -0.53 -0.28
N GLY A 51 -11.90 -0.41 -1.57
CA GLY A 51 -11.96 -1.49 -2.58
C GLY A 51 -13.04 -2.56 -2.39
N MET A 52 -12.69 -3.83 -2.61
CA MET A 52 -13.63 -4.96 -2.60
C MET A 52 -14.25 -5.30 -1.23
N HIS A 53 -13.85 -4.64 -0.13
CA HIS A 53 -14.20 -5.04 1.23
C HIS A 53 -15.28 -4.17 1.89
N MET A 54 -15.76 -3.11 1.22
CA MET A 54 -16.83 -2.22 1.75
C MET A 54 -16.53 -1.70 3.17
N ILE A 55 -15.24 -1.47 3.48
CA ILE A 55 -14.83 -0.87 4.75
C ILE A 55 -14.83 0.64 4.58
N GLU A 56 -15.60 1.34 5.42
CA GLU A 56 -15.68 2.80 5.37
C GLU A 56 -14.31 3.42 5.65
N LYS A 57 -13.95 4.45 4.88
CA LYS A 57 -12.69 5.20 5.04
C LYS A 57 -12.47 5.66 6.47
N SER A 58 -13.53 6.05 7.20
CA SER A 58 -13.47 6.52 8.57
C SER A 58 -12.84 5.49 9.53
N ILE A 59 -13.08 4.20 9.32
CA ILE A 59 -12.49 3.11 10.10
C ILE A 59 -10.98 3.02 9.82
N ILE A 60 -10.59 3.11 8.56
CA ILE A 60 -9.18 3.02 8.16
C ILE A 60 -8.38 4.25 8.62
N ALA A 61 -8.99 5.43 8.56
CA ALA A 61 -8.38 6.66 9.08
C ALA A 61 -8.10 6.53 10.58
N GLN A 62 -9.05 6.02 11.36
CA GLN A 62 -8.85 5.76 12.79
C GLN A 62 -7.74 4.74 13.07
N GLN A 63 -7.64 3.68 12.25
CA GLN A 63 -6.53 2.73 12.38
C GLN A 63 -5.18 3.41 12.13
N SER A 64 -5.05 4.19 11.06
CA SER A 64 -3.83 4.94 10.72
C SER A 64 -3.44 5.92 11.83
N GLU A 65 -4.41 6.63 12.41
CA GLU A 65 -4.20 7.53 13.53
C GLU A 65 -3.65 6.80 14.76
N LYS A 66 -4.25 5.65 15.14
CA LYS A 66 -3.79 4.84 16.27
C LYS A 66 -2.43 4.18 16.02
N ILE A 67 -2.12 3.85 14.77
CA ILE A 67 -0.81 3.31 14.36
C ILE A 67 0.27 4.41 14.34
N GLY A 68 -0.13 5.67 14.15
CA GLY A 68 0.80 6.81 14.06
C GLY A 68 1.56 6.88 12.73
N ILE A 69 1.02 6.29 11.66
CA ILE A 69 1.62 6.30 10.31
C ILE A 69 0.63 6.95 9.34
N TYR A 70 1.11 7.91 8.55
CA TYR A 70 0.31 8.66 7.60
C TYR A 70 -0.36 7.76 6.54
N LEU A 71 -1.63 8.02 6.24
CA LEU A 71 -2.42 7.29 5.25
C LEU A 71 -2.56 8.08 3.95
N HIS A 72 -1.90 7.62 2.90
CA HIS A 72 -2.17 8.03 1.53
C HIS A 72 -3.46 7.39 1.03
N THR A 73 -4.26 8.17 0.30
CA THR A 73 -5.50 7.68 -0.31
C THR A 73 -5.54 7.98 -1.81
N ILE A 74 -5.93 6.99 -2.60
CA ILE A 74 -6.17 7.15 -4.05
C ILE A 74 -7.65 6.92 -4.31
N TYR A 75 -8.37 7.94 -4.77
CA TYR A 75 -9.76 7.84 -5.18
C TYR A 75 -9.85 7.53 -6.66
N TYR A 76 -10.66 6.55 -7.08
CA TYR A 76 -10.91 6.30 -8.49
C TYR A 76 -12.41 6.22 -8.79
N THR A 77 -12.78 6.67 -10.00
CA THR A 77 -14.15 6.60 -10.54
C THR A 77 -14.29 5.55 -11.63
N ASP A 78 -13.19 5.25 -12.30
CA ASP A 78 -13.08 4.29 -13.39
C ASP A 78 -11.63 3.77 -13.48
N SER A 79 -11.41 2.79 -14.38
CA SER A 79 -10.09 2.20 -14.58
C SER A 79 -9.05 3.22 -15.05
N LYS A 80 -9.41 4.20 -15.89
CA LYS A 80 -8.46 5.20 -16.41
C LYS A 80 -8.01 6.16 -15.31
N SER A 81 -8.95 6.65 -14.49
CA SER A 81 -8.67 7.46 -13.30
C SER A 81 -7.81 6.70 -12.31
N TYR A 82 -8.04 5.39 -12.11
CA TYR A 82 -7.20 4.57 -11.25
C TYR A 82 -5.75 4.54 -11.75
N HIS A 83 -5.53 4.20 -13.02
CA HIS A 83 -4.17 4.11 -13.58
C HIS A 83 -3.43 5.45 -13.52
N ASN A 84 -4.09 6.55 -13.86
CA ASN A 84 -3.46 7.88 -13.84
C ASN A 84 -3.07 8.31 -12.42
N LYS A 85 -3.95 8.12 -11.44
CA LYS A 85 -3.66 8.51 -10.06
C LYS A 85 -2.65 7.60 -9.39
N MET A 86 -2.68 6.30 -9.69
CA MET A 86 -1.65 5.37 -9.23
C MET A 86 -0.29 5.72 -9.85
N ARG A 87 -0.23 6.07 -11.14
CA ARG A 87 1.02 6.54 -11.77
C ARG A 87 1.55 7.79 -11.08
N ALA A 88 0.72 8.81 -10.88
CA ALA A 88 1.14 10.04 -10.20
C ALA A 88 1.63 9.79 -8.76
N PHE A 89 0.99 8.87 -8.04
CA PHE A 89 1.44 8.46 -6.71
C PHE A 89 2.81 7.76 -6.75
N LEU A 90 3.03 6.90 -7.73
CA LEU A 90 4.31 6.20 -7.90
C LEU A 90 5.43 7.15 -8.34
N GLU A 91 5.14 8.11 -9.22
CA GLU A 91 6.07 9.19 -9.60
C GLU A 91 6.47 10.03 -8.39
N TRP A 92 5.50 10.40 -7.54
CA TRP A 92 5.78 11.07 -6.27
C TRP A 92 6.66 10.21 -5.34
N CYS A 93 6.35 8.92 -5.17
CA CYS A 93 7.17 8.00 -4.38
C CYS A 93 8.63 7.98 -4.87
N THR A 94 8.86 7.90 -6.19
CA THR A 94 10.19 7.94 -6.79
C THR A 94 10.91 9.25 -6.48
N SER A 95 10.22 10.40 -6.57
CA SER A 95 10.81 11.70 -6.22
C SER A 95 11.22 11.81 -4.74
N GLU A 96 10.54 11.07 -3.85
CA GLU A 96 10.82 11.01 -2.42
C GLU A 96 11.82 9.90 -2.03
N ASN A 97 12.40 9.21 -3.02
CA ASN A 97 13.26 8.03 -2.86
C ASN A 97 12.57 6.89 -2.07
N ILE A 98 11.26 6.73 -2.28
CA ILE A 98 10.44 5.62 -1.77
C ILE A 98 10.32 4.61 -2.92
N LEU A 99 11.08 3.53 -2.87
CA LEU A 99 11.20 2.55 -3.97
C LEU A 99 10.52 1.21 -3.69
N HIS A 100 9.79 1.11 -2.58
CA HIS A 100 9.12 -0.11 -2.15
C HIS A 100 7.67 0.12 -1.72
N ILE A 101 6.80 -0.79 -2.13
CA ILE A 101 5.41 -0.89 -1.70
C ILE A 101 5.22 -2.35 -1.33
N ALA A 102 4.86 -2.57 -0.07
CA ALA A 102 4.60 -3.90 0.46
C ALA A 102 3.11 -4.21 0.40
N PHE A 103 2.79 -5.41 -0.07
CA PHE A 103 1.42 -5.91 -0.12
C PHE A 103 1.24 -7.08 0.85
N GLY A 104 0.06 -7.14 1.47
CA GLY A 104 -0.34 -8.22 2.38
C GLY A 104 -0.99 -9.41 1.69
N ASP A 105 -0.79 -9.59 0.39
CA ASP A 105 -1.52 -10.58 -0.40
C ASP A 105 -0.84 -11.95 -0.30
N ILE A 106 -1.08 -12.65 0.80
CA ILE A 106 -0.38 -13.90 1.13
C ILE A 106 -0.81 -15.08 0.22
N HIS A 107 -1.94 -14.95 -0.52
CA HIS A 107 -2.55 -16.10 -1.23
C HIS A 107 -3.01 -15.87 -2.68
N LEU A 108 -2.76 -14.72 -3.30
CA LEU A 108 -3.27 -14.41 -4.65
C LEU A 108 -2.13 -14.21 -5.66
N GLN A 109 -1.57 -15.32 -6.17
CA GLN A 109 -0.46 -15.27 -7.13
C GLN A 109 -0.79 -14.48 -8.40
N GLU A 110 -2.03 -14.53 -8.88
CA GLU A 110 -2.46 -13.75 -10.04
C GLU A 110 -2.54 -12.24 -9.75
N LEU A 111 -3.06 -11.87 -8.58
CA LEU A 111 -3.12 -10.46 -8.15
C LEU A 111 -1.71 -9.90 -7.94
N ARG A 112 -0.81 -10.72 -7.41
CA ARG A 112 0.61 -10.41 -7.31
C ARG A 112 1.24 -10.15 -8.68
N LYS A 113 1.09 -11.06 -9.64
CA LYS A 113 1.65 -10.89 -11.00
C LYS A 113 1.17 -9.59 -11.64
N LYS A 114 -0.12 -9.26 -11.51
CA LYS A 114 -0.69 -8.00 -12.02
C LYS A 114 -0.03 -6.77 -11.38
N ARG A 115 0.22 -6.79 -10.07
CA ARG A 115 0.88 -5.68 -9.38
C ARG A 115 2.37 -5.57 -9.69
N GLU A 116 3.08 -6.70 -9.77
CA GLU A 116 4.49 -6.71 -10.19
C GLU A 116 4.63 -6.15 -11.62
N GLN A 117 3.74 -6.51 -12.55
CA GLN A 117 3.69 -5.90 -13.88
C GLN A 117 3.42 -4.39 -13.82
N GLN A 118 2.45 -3.95 -13.01
CA GLN A 118 2.15 -2.53 -12.84
C GLN A 118 3.35 -1.74 -12.28
N LEU A 119 4.04 -2.30 -11.29
CA LEU A 119 5.21 -1.69 -10.64
C LEU A 119 6.47 -1.71 -11.52
N ALA A 120 6.65 -2.72 -12.36
CA ALA A 120 7.74 -2.78 -13.32
C ALA A 120 7.69 -1.63 -14.35
N THR A 121 6.51 -1.05 -14.61
CA THR A 121 6.39 0.11 -15.50
C THR A 121 6.99 1.40 -14.94
N VAL A 122 7.38 1.42 -13.66
CA VAL A 122 7.91 2.63 -12.96
C VAL A 122 9.16 2.35 -12.12
N GLN A 123 10.02 1.41 -12.52
CA GLN A 123 11.34 1.17 -11.89
C GLN A 123 11.26 0.86 -10.38
N TYR A 124 10.33 -0.03 -10.01
CA TYR A 124 10.00 -0.35 -8.61
C TYR A 124 10.24 -1.83 -8.29
N PHE A 125 10.68 -2.17 -7.08
CA PHE A 125 11.03 -3.55 -6.69
C PHE A 125 10.13 -4.08 -5.57
N PRO A 126 9.52 -5.29 -5.72
CA PRO A 126 8.71 -5.89 -4.65
C PRO A 126 9.56 -6.19 -3.41
N CYS A 127 9.01 -5.91 -2.22
CA CYS A 127 9.66 -6.19 -0.95
C CYS A 127 9.79 -7.71 -0.72
N GLY A 128 10.99 -8.23 -0.43
CA GLY A 128 11.23 -9.67 -0.25
C GLY A 128 10.50 -10.33 0.94
N ILE A 129 9.90 -9.55 1.85
CA ILE A 129 9.21 -10.06 3.05
C ILE A 129 7.81 -10.61 2.76
N CYS A 130 7.13 -10.12 1.71
CA CYS A 130 5.81 -10.64 1.34
C CYS A 130 5.84 -12.07 0.77
N ASN A 131 7.03 -12.69 0.73
CA ASN A 131 7.28 -14.00 0.12
C ASN A 131 7.44 -15.15 1.13
N GLN A 132 7.43 -14.87 2.43
CA GLN A 132 7.56 -15.92 3.44
C GLN A 132 6.19 -16.56 3.71
N ARG A 133 5.99 -17.76 3.13
CA ARG A 133 4.99 -18.72 3.61
C ARG A 133 5.12 -18.81 5.13
N LYS A 134 3.97 -18.86 5.82
CA LYS A 134 3.93 -19.33 7.20
C LYS A 134 4.61 -20.70 7.29
#